data_AF-A0A5Q0UN30-F1
#
_entry.id   AF-A0A5Q0UN30-F1
#
_cell.length_a   1.000
_cell.length_b   1.000
_cell.length_c   1.000
_cell.angle_alpha   90.00
_cell.angle_beta   90.00
_cell.angle_gamma   90.00
#
_symmetry.space_group_name_H-M   'P 1'
#
loop_
_entity.id
_entity.type
_entity.pdbx_description
1 polymer ?
#
loop_
_entity_poly.entity_id
_entity_poly.type
_entity_poly.pdbx_seq_one_letter_code
_entity_poly.pdbx_strand_id
1 'polypeptide(L)' 'MLIMRFFRDEMDSVDPELFDAYGELDVRPSDVHKSKSEHKHAVFVLGNSLATAMSEDEFSDAGRVGKRMKELAEDAESKL' A
#
# COMPACT_ATOMS: atom_id res chain seq x y z
N MET A 1 1.98 8.44 -13.58
CA MET A 1 0.74 7.63 -13.62
C MET A 1 -0.22 8.21 -12.59
N LEU A 2 -1.53 8.32 -12.88
CA LEU A 2 -2.49 9.01 -12.00
C LEU A 2 -2.67 8.31 -10.64
N ILE A 3 -2.76 6.98 -10.63
CA ILE A 3 -3.01 6.17 -9.43
C ILE A 3 -1.88 6.36 -8.40
N MET A 4 -0.62 6.19 -8.81
CA MET A 4 0.54 6.40 -7.92
C MET A 4 0.58 7.81 -7.34
N ARG A 5 0.27 8.84 -8.14
CA ARG A 5 0.24 10.24 -7.65
C ARG A 5 -0.83 10.44 -6.61
N PHE A 6 -2.02 9.89 -6.80
CA PHE A 6 -3.08 9.97 -5.80
C PHE A 6 -2.63 9.41 -4.45
N PHE A 7 -2.05 8.20 -4.42
CA PHE A 7 -1.58 7.60 -3.17
C PHE A 7 -0.39 8.35 -2.53
N ARG A 8 0.50 8.94 -3.34
CA ARG A 8 1.68 9.65 -2.84
C ARG A 8 1.38 11.08 -2.38
N ASP A 9 0.50 11.77 -3.10
CA ASP A 9 0.30 13.22 -2.96
C ASP A 9 -0.97 13.58 -2.18
N GLU A 10 -1.99 12.71 -2.18
CA GLU A 10 -3.32 12.99 -1.59
C GLU A 10 -3.63 12.16 -0.33
N MET A 11 -2.92 11.04 -0.09
CA MET A 11 -3.09 10.23 1.13
C MET A 11 -1.97 10.51 2.14
N ASP A 12 -2.31 11.20 3.23
CA ASP A 12 -1.37 11.46 4.34
C ASP A 12 -0.99 10.20 5.15
N SER A 13 -1.77 9.12 5.02
CA SER A 13 -1.59 7.87 5.79
C SER A 13 -0.64 6.87 5.13
N VAL A 14 -0.13 7.16 3.94
CA VAL A 14 0.70 6.23 3.17
C VAL A 14 2.18 6.53 3.40
N ASP A 15 2.99 5.48 3.54
CA ASP A 15 4.44 5.60 3.67
C ASP A 15 5.03 6.36 2.46
N PRO A 16 5.80 7.46 2.66
CA PRO A 16 6.44 8.20 1.57
C PRO A 16 7.38 7.34 0.70
N GLU A 17 7.96 6.28 1.26
CA GLU A 17 8.90 5.37 0.60
C GLU A 17 8.19 4.22 -0.15
N LEU A 18 6.86 4.10 -0.05
CA LEU A 18 6.08 2.97 -0.57
C LEU A 18 6.34 2.67 -2.05
N PHE A 19 6.63 3.70 -2.85
CA PHE A 19 6.85 3.57 -4.29
C PHE A 19 8.31 3.72 -4.72
N ASP A 20 9.26 3.72 -3.78
CA ASP A 20 10.68 3.93 -4.12
C ASP A 20 11.23 2.79 -4.97
N ALA A 21 10.80 1.54 -4.71
CA ALA A 21 11.12 0.40 -5.55
C ALA A 21 10.67 0.58 -7.02
N TYR A 22 9.58 1.31 -7.28
CA TYR A 22 9.19 1.67 -8.64
C TYR A 22 10.08 2.78 -9.21
N GLY A 23 10.44 3.77 -8.38
CA GLY A 23 11.35 4.87 -8.76
C GLY A 23 12.73 4.38 -9.18
N GLU A 24 13.27 3.36 -8.49
CA GLU A 24 14.57 2.74 -8.79
C GLU A 24 14.65 2.07 -10.17
N LEU A 25 13.51 1.66 -10.74
CA LEU A 25 13.47 1.03 -12.06
C LEU A 25 13.77 2.00 -13.20
N ASP A 26 13.60 3.31 -12.98
CA ASP A 26 13.70 4.34 -14.01
C ASP A 26 12.85 4.00 -15.26
N VAL A 27 11.64 3.47 -15.05
CA VAL A 27 10.69 3.14 -16.14
C VAL A 27 9.42 3.97 -15.98
N ARG A 28 9.16 4.85 -16.94
CA ARG A 28 7.96 5.69 -16.99
C ARG A 28 7.03 5.24 -18.12
N PRO A 29 5.71 5.49 -18.02
CA PRO A 29 4.77 5.18 -19.09
C PRO A 29 5.10 5.84 -20.44
N SER A 30 5.81 6.97 -20.42
CA SER A 30 6.27 7.69 -21.62
C SER A 30 7.47 7.04 -22.32
N ASP A 31 8.15 6.09 -21.68
CA ASP A 31 9.39 5.50 -22.20
C ASP A 31 9.07 4.42 -23.24
N VAL A 32 8.49 4.83 -24.37
CA VAL A 32 8.02 3.95 -25.46
C VAL A 32 9.13 3.13 -26.12
N HIS A 33 10.39 3.51 -25.90
CA HIS A 33 11.57 2.82 -26.42
C HIS A 33 12.08 1.70 -25.49
N LYS A 34 11.61 1.64 -24.23
CA LYS A 34 11.96 0.55 -23.31
C LYS A 34 11.22 -0.74 -23.68
N SER A 35 11.81 -1.87 -23.31
CA SER A 35 11.27 -3.18 -23.65
C SER A 35 9.93 -3.45 -22.96
N LYS A 36 9.12 -4.33 -23.57
CA LYS A 36 7.88 -4.81 -22.95
C LYS A 36 8.11 -5.48 -21.60
N SER A 37 9.28 -6.09 -21.40
CA SER A 37 9.63 -6.75 -20.13
C SER A 37 9.89 -5.73 -19.02
N GLU A 38 10.59 -4.63 -19.33
CA GLU A 38 10.79 -3.52 -18.39
C GLU A 38 9.46 -2.90 -17.98
N HIS A 39 8.59 -2.59 -18.95
CA HIS A 39 7.25 -2.07 -18.65
C HIS A 39 6.42 -3.04 -17.82
N LYS A 40 6.46 -4.35 -18.09
CA LYS A 40 5.78 -5.36 -17.27
C LYS A 40 6.31 -5.38 -15.84
N HIS A 41 7.62 -5.36 -15.67
CA HIS A 41 8.22 -5.37 -14.34
C HIS A 41 7.83 -4.11 -13.55
N ALA A 42 7.84 -2.95 -14.21
CA ALA A 42 7.40 -1.69 -13.62
C ALA A 42 5.92 -1.74 -13.16
N VAL A 43 5.02 -2.28 -14.00
CA VAL A 43 3.60 -2.48 -13.63
C VAL A 43 3.47 -3.45 -12.45
N PHE A 44 4.26 -4.53 -12.43
CA PHE A 44 4.23 -5.51 -11.34
C PHE A 44 4.66 -4.90 -10.01
N VAL A 45 5.79 -4.19 -9.98
CA VAL A 45 6.30 -3.53 -8.76
C VAL A 45 5.31 -2.48 -8.27
N LEU A 46 4.76 -1.66 -9.16
CA LEU A 46 3.77 -0.64 -8.81
C LEU A 46 2.46 -1.25 -8.27
N GLY A 47 2.02 -2.37 -8.84
CA GLY A 47 0.87 -3.12 -8.34
C GLY A 47 1.10 -3.71 -6.94
N ASN A 48 2.32 -4.16 -6.64
CA ASN A 48 2.67 -4.66 -5.32
C ASN A 48 2.63 -3.55 -4.25
N SER A 49 3.25 -2.40 -4.53
CA SER A 49 3.18 -1.22 -3.65
C SER A 49 1.73 -0.77 -3.41
N LEU A 50 0.89 -0.78 -4.44
CA LEU A 50 -0.52 -0.43 -4.32
C LEU A 50 -1.29 -1.41 -3.42
N ALA A 51 -1.04 -2.72 -3.55
CA ALA A 51 -1.65 -3.73 -2.69
C ALA A 51 -1.26 -3.54 -1.22
N THR A 52 0.01 -3.17 -0.96
CA THR A 52 0.48 -2.82 0.39
C THR A 52 -0.28 -1.64 0.97
N ALA A 53 -0.36 -0.50 0.25
CA ALA A 53 -1.12 0.68 0.71
C ALA A 53 -2.55 0.34 1.09
N MET A 54 -3.25 -0.43 0.24
CA MET A 54 -4.64 -0.80 0.49
C MET A 54 -4.79 -1.72 1.69
N SER A 55 -3.83 -2.64 1.91
CA SER A 55 -3.86 -3.53 3.06
C SER A 55 -3.65 -2.77 4.38
N GLU A 56 -2.72 -1.81 4.41
CA GLU A 56 -2.43 -1.01 5.60
C GLU A 56 -3.61 -0.10 5.98
N ASP A 57 -4.30 0.45 4.98
CA ASP A 57 -5.53 1.23 5.17
C ASP A 57 -6.68 0.38 5.73
N GLU A 58 -6.86 -0.86 5.26
CA GLU A 58 -7.91 -1.78 5.73
C GLU A 58 -7.74 -2.19 7.22
N PHE A 59 -6.50 -2.19 7.73
CA PHE A 59 -6.20 -2.38 9.15
C PHE A 59 -6.52 -1.15 10.02
N SER A 60 -6.70 0.03 9.44
CA SER A 60 -6.74 1.30 10.18
C SER A 60 -8.08 1.64 10.83
N ASP A 61 -9.22 1.13 10.33
CA ASP A 61 -10.55 1.39 10.92
C ASP A 61 -11.27 0.11 11.37
N ALA A 62 -11.62 -0.79 10.44
CA ALA A 62 -12.35 -2.02 10.78
C ALA A 62 -11.49 -3.00 11.59
N GLY A 63 -10.22 -3.16 11.20
CA GLY A 63 -9.26 -4.01 11.92
C GLY A 63 -9.01 -3.57 13.36
N ARG A 64 -8.96 -2.26 13.62
CA ARG A 64 -8.79 -1.71 14.97
C ARG A 64 -10.01 -1.92 15.87
N VAL A 65 -11.22 -1.83 15.33
CA VAL A 65 -12.45 -2.12 16.09
C VAL A 65 -12.48 -3.59 16.49
N GLY A 66 -12.18 -4.50 15.57
CA GLY A 66 -12.10 -5.94 15.86
C GLY A 66 -11.04 -6.28 16.92
N LYS A 67 -9.84 -5.67 16.80
CA LYS A 67 -8.77 -5.83 17.80
C LYS A 67 -9.20 -5.36 19.19
N ARG A 68 -9.84 -4.19 19.30
CA ARG A 68 -10.33 -3.66 20.58
C ARG A 68 -11.45 -4.51 21.17
N MET A 69 -12.37 -5.01 20.33
CA MET A 69 -13.42 -5.94 20.77
C MET A 69 -12.84 -7.23 21.34
N LYS A 70 -11.78 -7.76 20.71
CA LYS A 70 -11.04 -8.92 21.21
C LYS A 70 -10.36 -8.63 22.54
N GLU A 71 -9.62 -7.53 22.65
CA GLU A 71 -8.96 -7.11 23.90
C GLU A 71 -9.97 -6.94 25.04
N LEU A 72 -11.15 -6.32 24.78
CA LEU A 72 -12.23 -6.19 25.75
C LEU A 72 -12.79 -7.53 26.23
N ALA A 73 -12.93 -8.51 25.33
CA ALA A 73 -13.39 -9.85 25.69
C ALA A 73 -12.37 -10.56 26.59
N GLU A 74 -11.08 -10.51 26.23
CA GLU A 74 -9.99 -11.10 27.02
C GLU A 74 -9.88 -10.45 28.42
N ASP A 75 -10.04 -9.12 28.51
CA ASP A 75 -10.02 -8.38 29.78
C ASP A 75 -11.21 -8.73 30.69
N ALA A 76 -12.37 -9.04 30.10
CA ALA A 76 -13.57 -9.46 30.83
C ALA A 76 -13.43 -10.90 31.35
N GLU A 77 -12.84 -11.80 30.57
CA GLU A 77 -12.54 -13.18 30.98
C GLU A 77 -11.49 -13.24 32.09
N SER A 78 -10.48 -12.36 32.08
CA SER A 78 -9.44 -12.32 33.12
C SER A 78 -9.94 -11.80 34.48
N LYS A 79 -11.12 -11.19 34.55
CA LYS A 79 -11.71 -10.61 35.78
C LYS A 79 -12.78 -11.51 36.41
N LEU A 80 -13.05 -12.68 35.83
CA LEU A 80 -13.88 -13.76 36.37
C LEU A 80 -13.01 -14.79 37.11
#